data_AF-A0A957H575-F1
#
_entry.id   AF-A0A957H575-F1
#
_cell.length_a   1.000
_cell.length_b   1.000
_cell.length_c   1.000
_cell.angle_alpha   90.00
_cell.angle_beta   90.00
_cell.angle_gamma   90.00
#
_symmetry.space_group_name_H-M   'P 1'
#
loop_
_entity.id
_entity.type
_entity.pdbx_description
1 polymer ?
#
loop_
_entity_poly.entity_id
_entity_poly.type
_entity_poly.pdbx_seq_one_letter_code
_entity_poly.pdbx_strand_id
1 'polypeptide(L)'
;MSPHRPAAELLAQQLLNIPLFAQLPGSARQSLAQASRWREYQSGDVVVWEGEAEPGLYYLQYGWLKVIKTSAAGREQILRFLEPGETFNEVGVFANHANPATAVALEPAGVWFIPR
;
A
#
# COMPACT_ATOMS: atom_id res chain seq x y z
N MET A 1 6.92 -2.05 -22.27
CA MET A 1 6.52 -0.66 -22.02
C MET A 1 6.71 -0.42 -20.53
N SER A 2 7.66 0.43 -20.13
CA SER A 2 7.80 0.76 -18.70
C SER A 2 6.52 1.44 -18.23
N PRO A 3 5.94 1.04 -17.09
CA PRO A 3 4.81 1.79 -16.56
C PRO A 3 5.32 3.19 -16.22
N HIS A 4 4.62 4.20 -16.72
CA HIS A 4 4.94 5.58 -16.39
C HIS A 4 4.34 5.86 -15.01
N ARG A 5 5.15 6.40 -14.09
CA ARG A 5 4.65 6.90 -12.80
C ARG A 5 3.39 7.74 -13.04
N PRO A 6 2.24 7.40 -12.44
CA PRO A 6 1.03 8.19 -12.60
C PRO A 6 1.23 9.60 -12.01
N ALA A 7 0.48 10.57 -12.51
CA ALA A 7 0.47 11.92 -11.96
C ALA A 7 -0.03 11.90 -10.50
N ALA A 8 0.57 12.69 -9.61
CA ALA A 8 0.18 12.74 -8.20
C ALA A 8 -1.27 13.21 -8.02
N GLU A 9 -1.77 14.03 -8.94
CA GLU A 9 -3.15 14.50 -8.99
C GLU A 9 -4.15 13.33 -9.10
N LEU A 10 -3.77 12.23 -9.76
CA LEU A 10 -4.59 11.03 -9.83
C LEU A 10 -4.74 10.42 -8.44
N LEU A 11 -3.64 10.27 -7.69
CA LEU A 11 -3.69 9.77 -6.31
C LEU A 11 -4.56 10.69 -5.44
N ALA A 12 -4.39 12.01 -5.53
CA ALA A 12 -5.20 12.96 -4.75
C ALA A 12 -6.71 12.79 -5.00
N GLN A 13 -7.12 12.47 -6.23
CA GLN A 13 -8.51 12.15 -6.57
C GLN A 13 -8.94 10.81 -5.97
N GLN A 14 -8.10 9.77 -6.05
CA GLN A 14 -8.43 8.46 -5.49
C GLN A 14 -8.56 8.48 -3.96
N LEU A 15 -7.78 9.30 -3.27
CA LEU A 15 -7.89 9.50 -1.83
C LEU A 15 -9.28 10.00 -1.40
N LEU A 16 -10.08 10.61 -2.28
CA LEU A 16 -11.48 10.96 -1.96
C LEU A 16 -12.35 9.74 -1.68
N ASN A 17 -12.08 8.62 -2.36
CA ASN A 17 -12.89 7.40 -2.30
C ASN A 17 -12.54 6.55 -1.08
N ILE A 18 -11.51 6.92 -0.32
CA ILE A 18 -11.04 6.19 0.86
C ILE A 18 -11.56 6.91 2.11
N PRO A 19 -12.38 6.25 2.94
CA PRO A 19 -12.99 6.87 4.13
C PRO A 19 -11.99 7.56 5.06
N LEU A 20 -10.78 7.00 5.19
CA LEU A 20 -9.69 7.56 5.99
C LEU A 20 -9.28 8.97 5.54
N PHE A 21 -9.32 9.26 4.23
CA PHE A 21 -8.86 10.52 3.64
C PHE A 21 -10.00 11.39 3.10
N ALA A 22 -11.24 10.87 3.07
CA ALA A 22 -12.41 11.57 2.54
C ALA A 22 -12.71 12.89 3.28
N GLN A 23 -12.44 12.95 4.59
CA GLN A 23 -12.70 14.14 5.41
C GLN A 23 -11.59 15.21 5.31
N LEU A 24 -10.46 14.91 4.67
CA LEU A 24 -9.38 15.89 4.52
C LEU A 24 -9.78 17.01 3.54
N PRO A 25 -9.34 18.26 3.74
CA PRO A 25 -9.45 19.29 2.72
C PRO A 25 -8.77 18.89 1.42
N GLY A 26 -9.25 19.40 0.28
CA GLY A 26 -8.65 19.12 -1.03
C GLY A 26 -7.15 19.46 -1.10
N SER A 27 -6.75 20.59 -0.49
CA SER A 27 -5.34 20.98 -0.37
C SER A 27 -4.50 19.99 0.43
N ALA A 28 -5.02 19.45 1.53
CA ALA A 28 -4.33 18.46 2.33
C ALA A 28 -4.13 17.13 1.57
N ARG A 29 -5.14 16.67 0.81
CA ARG A 29 -5.01 15.51 -0.07
C ARG A 29 -3.98 15.73 -1.17
N GLN A 30 -3.93 16.92 -1.77
CA GLN A 30 -2.92 17.27 -2.75
C GLN A 30 -1.51 17.23 -2.14
N SER A 31 -1.32 17.81 -0.94
CA SER A 31 -0.04 17.74 -0.24
C SER A 31 0.40 16.31 0.06
N LEU A 32 -0.52 15.45 0.54
CA LEU A 32 -0.24 14.02 0.76
C LEU A 32 0.17 13.31 -0.54
N ALA A 33 -0.56 13.54 -1.63
CA ALA A 33 -0.27 12.92 -2.90
C ALA A 33 1.09 13.36 -3.46
N GLN A 34 1.46 14.63 -3.30
CA GLN A 34 2.77 15.15 -3.71
C GLN A 34 3.92 14.60 -2.85
N ALA A 35 3.68 14.36 -1.55
CA ALA A 35 4.65 13.72 -0.66
C ALA A 35 4.79 12.20 -0.90
N SER A 36 3.83 11.60 -1.60
CA SER A 36 3.78 10.15 -1.83
C SER A 36 4.78 9.70 -2.89
N ARG A 37 5.29 8.48 -2.72
CA ARG A 37 6.31 7.87 -3.58
C ARG A 37 5.71 6.75 -4.40
N TRP A 38 5.96 6.76 -5.70
CA TRP A 38 5.59 5.66 -6.60
C TRP A 38 6.59 4.50 -6.47
N ARG A 39 6.08 3.28 -6.35
CA ARG A 39 6.87 2.04 -6.32
C ARG A 39 6.23 1.02 -7.27
N GLU A 40 7.05 0.29 -8.00
CA GLU A 40 6.63 -0.78 -8.90
C GLU A 40 7.21 -2.09 -8.44
N TYR A 41 6.43 -3.15 -8.60
CA TYR A 41 6.75 -4.50 -8.17
C TYR A 41 6.44 -5.48 -9.28
N GLN A 42 7.25 -6.52 -9.39
CA GLN A 42 7.01 -7.68 -10.23
C GLN A 42 6.25 -8.77 -9.45
N SER A 43 5.71 -9.76 -10.16
CA SER A 43 5.12 -10.93 -9.51
C SER A 43 6.14 -11.62 -8.60
N GLY A 44 5.76 -11.89 -7.36
CA GLY A 44 6.61 -12.47 -6.33
C GLY A 44 7.36 -11.46 -5.45
N ASP A 45 7.41 -10.18 -5.84
CA ASP A 45 8.09 -9.17 -5.01
C ASP A 45 7.31 -8.91 -3.72
N VAL A 46 8.05 -8.72 -2.63
CA VAL A 46 7.49 -8.35 -1.33
C VAL A 46 7.38 -6.83 -1.27
N VAL A 47 6.15 -6.36 -1.03
CA VAL A 47 5.82 -4.93 -0.92
C VAL A 47 6.00 -4.45 0.51
N VAL A 48 5.64 -5.30 1.48
CA VAL A 48 5.73 -5.04 2.92
C VAL A 48 6.15 -6.33 3.61
N TRP A 49 7.12 -6.26 4.52
CA TRP A 49 7.54 -7.40 5.34
C TRP A 49 6.89 -7.39 6.71
N GLU A 50 6.37 -8.55 7.15
CA GLU A 50 6.01 -8.79 8.54
C GLU A 50 7.20 -8.48 9.47
N GLY A 51 6.94 -7.79 10.58
CA GLY A 51 7.96 -7.45 11.57
C GLY A 51 8.77 -6.18 11.28
N GLU A 52 8.71 -5.64 10.06
CA GLU A 52 9.36 -4.37 9.76
C GLU A 52 8.57 -3.18 10.31
N ALA A 53 9.29 -2.17 10.81
CA ALA A 53 8.72 -0.90 11.21
C ALA A 53 8.83 0.08 10.04
N GLU A 54 7.89 0.02 9.09
CA GLU A 54 7.81 1.02 8.03
C GLU A 54 6.68 2.02 8.33
N PRO A 55 7.01 3.27 8.68
CA PRO A 55 6.01 4.28 8.98
C PRO A 55 5.42 4.83 7.67
N GLY A 56 4.37 4.20 7.16
CA GLY A 56 3.57 4.74 6.07
C GLY A 56 2.48 3.80 5.58
N LEU A 57 1.48 4.40 4.94
CA LEU A 57 0.36 3.69 4.31
C LEU A 57 0.70 3.41 2.86
N TYR A 58 0.08 2.37 2.33
CA TYR A 58 0.18 2.04 0.92
C TYR A 58 -1.18 2.14 0.25
N TYR A 59 -1.19 2.51 -1.02
CA TYR A 59 -2.37 2.49 -1.88
C TYR A 59 -2.05 1.71 -3.16
N LEU A 60 -2.82 0.66 -3.44
CA LEU A 60 -2.64 -0.18 -4.62
C LEU A 60 -3.32 0.47 -5.83
N GLN A 61 -2.51 0.93 -6.80
CA GLN A 61 -3.00 1.61 -7.99
C GLN A 61 -3.46 0.64 -9.08
N TYR A 62 -2.71 -0.44 -9.29
CA TYR A 62 -3.03 -1.55 -10.18
C TYR A 62 -2.28 -2.81 -9.73
N GLY A 63 -2.69 -3.96 -10.24
CA GLY A 63 -2.13 -5.25 -9.86
C GLY A 63 -2.92 -5.89 -8.72
N TRP A 64 -2.47 -7.05 -8.26
CA TRP A 64 -3.06 -7.78 -7.13
C TRP A 64 -1.97 -8.15 -6.14
N LEU A 65 -2.27 -8.03 -4.85
CA LEU A 65 -1.38 -8.50 -3.78
C LEU A 65 -2.07 -9.61 -2.97
N LYS A 66 -1.28 -10.53 -2.44
CA LYS A 66 -1.71 -11.41 -1.33
C LYS A 66 -1.08 -10.93 -0.03
N VAL A 67 -1.87 -10.90 1.04
CA VAL A 67 -1.37 -10.68 2.39
C VAL A 67 -1.24 -12.03 3.08
N ILE A 68 -0.05 -12.34 3.56
CA ILE A 68 0.28 -13.62 4.17
C ILE A 68 0.86 -13.43 5.57
N LYS A 69 0.65 -14.42 6.42
CA LYS A 69 1.35 -14.55 7.70
C LYS A 69 2.14 -15.84 7.71
N THR A 70 3.38 -15.77 8.18
CA THR A 70 4.26 -16.94 8.25
C THR A 70 4.33 -17.45 9.68
N SER A 71 3.94 -18.71 9.88
CA SER A 71 4.07 -19.36 11.19
C SER A 71 5.53 -19.64 11.54
N ALA A 72 5.84 -19.88 12.82
CA ALA A 72 7.17 -20.26 13.27
C ALA A 72 7.71 -21.55 12.60
N ALA A 73 6.81 -22.41 12.09
CA ALA A 73 7.17 -23.61 11.33
C ALA A 73 7.37 -23.35 9.82
N GLY A 74 7.35 -22.09 9.37
CA GLY A 74 7.54 -21.70 7.98
C GLY A 74 6.33 -21.87 7.07
N ARG A 75 5.15 -22.25 7.60
CA ARG A 75 3.92 -22.32 6.80
C ARG A 75 3.35 -20.94 6.57
N GLU A 76 3.10 -20.59 5.31
CA GLU A 76 2.38 -19.39 4.90
C GLU A 76 0.87 -19.61 4.95
N GLN A 77 0.15 -18.68 5.58
CA GLN A 77 -1.30 -18.60 5.52
C GLN A 77 -1.71 -17.31 4.81
N ILE A 78 -2.52 -17.42 3.75
CA ILE A 78 -3.14 -16.25 3.11
C ILE A 78 -4.22 -15.72 4.04
N LEU A 79 -4.11 -14.45 4.43
CA LEU A 79 -5.08 -13.75 5.24
C LEU A 79 -6.15 -13.10 4.36
N ARG A 80 -5.74 -12.48 3.25
CA ARG A 80 -6.62 -11.83 2.27
C ARG A 80 -5.88 -11.50 0.98
N PHE A 81 -6.63 -11.11 -0.04
CA PHE A 81 -6.12 -10.45 -1.23
C PHE A 81 -6.39 -8.94 -1.14
N LEU A 82 -5.56 -8.17 -1.85
CA LEU A 82 -5.72 -6.73 -2.04
C LEU A 82 -5.95 -6.43 -3.51
N GLU A 83 -6.97 -5.62 -3.76
CA GLU A 83 -7.41 -5.20 -5.10
C GLU A 83 -7.06 -3.72 -5.36
N PRO A 84 -6.97 -3.29 -6.63
CA PRO A 84 -6.74 -1.88 -6.95
C PRO A 84 -7.79 -0.97 -6.31
N GLY A 85 -7.35 0.15 -5.73
CA GLY A 85 -8.20 1.06 -4.97
C GLY A 85 -8.13 0.88 -3.46
N GLU A 86 -7.53 -0.21 -2.97
CA GLU A 86 -7.41 -0.46 -1.55
C GLU A 86 -6.16 0.18 -0.94
N THR A 87 -6.30 0.61 0.31
CA THR A 87 -5.17 0.92 1.18
C THR A 87 -4.76 -0.30 2.00
N PHE A 88 -3.51 -0.31 2.43
CA PHE A 88 -3.01 -1.29 3.38
C PHE A 88 -1.89 -0.73 4.26
N ASN A 89 -1.51 -1.53 5.25
CA ASN A 89 -0.56 -1.21 6.32
C ASN A 89 -1.07 -0.19 7.38
N GLU A 90 -2.39 -0.02 7.48
CA GLU A 90 -3.03 0.87 8.46
C GLU A 90 -2.67 0.47 9.89
N VAL A 91 -2.63 -0.83 10.18
CA VAL A 91 -2.34 -1.33 11.53
C VAL A 91 -0.93 -0.95 11.96
N GLY A 92 0.08 -1.11 11.09
CA GLY A 92 1.46 -0.72 11.41
C GLY A 92 1.57 0.78 11.71
N VAL A 93 0.88 1.60 10.91
CA VAL A 93 0.89 3.07 11.05
C VAL A 93 0.16 3.54 12.30
N PHE A 94 -1.09 3.10 12.53
CA PHE A 94 -1.94 3.63 13.60
C PHE A 94 -1.68 2.98 14.95
N ALA A 95 -1.25 1.72 15.00
CA ALA A 95 -0.88 1.05 16.24
C ALA A 95 0.59 1.29 16.65
N ASN A 96 1.37 2.01 15.82
CA ASN A 96 2.80 2.27 16.02
C ASN A 96 3.59 0.99 16.35
N HIS A 97 3.23 -0.09 15.65
CA HIS A 97 3.71 -1.45 15.81
C HIS A 97 4.34 -1.88 14.47
N ALA A 98 5.15 -2.95 14.49
CA ALA A 98 5.68 -3.55 13.28
C ALA A 98 4.57 -3.98 12.30
N ASN A 99 4.88 -4.29 11.04
CA ASN A 99 3.83 -4.78 10.14
C ASN A 99 3.34 -6.17 10.61
N PRO A 100 2.02 -6.40 10.75
CA PRO A 100 1.50 -7.65 11.31
C PRO A 100 1.55 -8.86 10.35
N ALA A 101 1.81 -8.59 9.07
CA ALA A 101 1.78 -9.55 7.97
C ALA A 101 2.62 -9.04 6.79
N THR A 102 2.98 -9.94 5.88
CA THR A 102 3.71 -9.64 4.65
C THR A 102 2.73 -9.43 3.50
N ALA A 103 2.97 -8.45 2.63
CA ALA A 103 2.23 -8.25 1.38
C ALA A 103 3.12 -8.59 0.18
N VAL A 104 2.62 -9.45 -0.72
CA VAL A 104 3.38 -9.96 -1.88
C VAL A 104 2.59 -9.71 -3.15
N ALA A 105 3.25 -9.19 -4.19
CA ALA A 105 2.65 -8.99 -5.50
C ALA A 105 2.39 -10.33 -6.19
N LEU A 106 1.18 -10.51 -6.71
CA LEU A 106 0.78 -11.69 -7.49
C LEU A 106 1.05 -11.49 -8.99
N GLU A 107 1.08 -10.25 -9.43
CA GLU A 107 1.33 -9.82 -10.80
C GLU A 107 2.06 -8.47 -10.78
N PRO A 108 2.51 -7.92 -11.93
CA PRO A 108 3.06 -6.56 -11.95
C PRO A 108 2.10 -5.57 -11.27
N ALA A 109 2.59 -4.89 -10.24
CA ALA A 109 1.79 -4.04 -9.39
C ALA A 109 2.42 -2.65 -9.24
N GLY A 110 1.56 -1.65 -9.19
CA GLY A 110 1.94 -0.25 -8.98
C GLY A 110 1.34 0.25 -7.69
N VAL A 111 2.17 0.79 -6.80
CA VAL A 111 1.78 1.15 -5.44
C VAL A 111 2.28 2.54 -5.11
N TRP A 112 1.42 3.34 -4.49
CA TRP A 112 1.81 4.59 -3.85
C TRP A 112 2.12 4.34 -2.37
N PHE A 113 3.32 4.73 -1.95
CA PHE A 113 3.68 4.84 -0.54
C PHE A 113 3.37 6.26 -0.05
N ILE A 114 2.48 6.36 0.93
CA ILE A 114 2.02 7.60 1.55
C ILE A 114 2.73 7.71 2.91
N PRO A 115 3.70 8.64 3.06
CA PRO A 115 4.40 8.82 4.33
C PRO A 115 3.44 9.32 5.41
N ARG A 116 3.72 8.93 6.66
CA ARG A 116 3.03 9.44 7.85
C ARG A 116 3.30 10.92 8.10
#